data_AF-A0A4Q8TW49-F1
#
_entry.id   AF-A0A4Q8TW49-F1
#
_cell.length_a   1.000
_cell.length_b   1.000
_cell.length_c   1.000
_cell.angle_alpha   90.00
_cell.angle_beta   90.00
_cell.angle_gamma   90.00
#
_symmetry.space_group_name_H-M   'P 1'
#
loop_
_entity.id
_entity.type
_entity.pdbx_description
1 polymer ?
#
loop_
_entity_poly.entity_id
_entity_poly.type
_entity_poly.pdbx_seq_one_letter_code
_entity_poly.pdbx_strand_id
1 'polypeptide(L)'
;MIAINITRTGLTVDGHAGCAKIGNDIICAAVSALTQGLVHSLKALTDDEISYHIADGHIDIEYKDLSEKGCFLVDSFFIAVSDIQRTYGTEYVQATAADGR
;
A
#
# COMPACT_ATOMS: atom_id res chain seq x y z
N MET A 1 -3.01 -9.97 10.16
CA MET A 1 -2.61 -8.56 10.30
C MET A 1 -1.95 -8.19 8.99
N ILE A 2 -2.39 -7.09 8.39
CA ILE A 2 -1.80 -6.52 7.17
C ILE A 2 -0.73 -5.53 7.61
N ALA A 3 0.50 -5.71 7.14
CA ALA A 3 1.58 -4.77 7.37
C ALA A 3 1.88 -4.01 6.06
N ILE A 4 1.90 -2.69 6.14
CA ILE A 4 2.18 -1.79 5.04
C ILE A 4 3.40 -0.97 5.44
N ASN A 5 4.49 -1.13 4.70
CA ASN A 5 5.73 -0.41 4.96
C ASN A 5 6.07 0.42 3.74
N ILE A 6 6.29 1.70 3.93
CA ILE A 6 6.61 2.61 2.84
C ILE A 6 7.96 3.29 3.11
N THR A 7 8.89 3.15 2.16
CA THR A 7 10.29 3.64 2.24
C THR A 7 10.61 4.55 1.05
N ARG A 8 11.66 5.37 1.10
CA ARG A 8 11.96 6.29 -0.01
C ARG A 8 12.00 5.63 -1.41
N THR A 9 12.33 4.33 -1.48
CA THR A 9 12.50 3.59 -2.73
C THR A 9 11.43 2.51 -2.97
N GLY A 10 10.36 2.49 -2.20
CA GLY A 10 9.34 1.46 -2.40
C GLY A 10 8.31 1.33 -1.29
N LEU A 11 7.50 0.30 -1.43
CA LEU A 11 6.31 0.01 -0.64
C LEU A 11 6.11 -1.51 -0.60
N THR A 12 5.91 -2.08 0.57
CA THR A 12 5.47 -3.48 0.72
C THR A 12 4.10 -3.57 1.41
N VAL A 13 3.33 -4.59 1.05
CA VAL A 13 2.06 -4.97 1.68
C VAL A 13 2.02 -6.46 1.95
N ASP A 14 2.14 -6.83 3.22
CA ASP A 14 2.24 -8.20 3.70
C ASP A 14 0.97 -8.61 4.45
N GLY A 15 0.57 -9.88 4.36
CA GLY A 15 -0.53 -10.44 5.14
C GLY A 15 -1.94 -10.07 4.66
N HIS A 16 -2.06 -9.58 3.42
CA HIS A 16 -3.34 -9.27 2.77
C HIS A 16 -4.04 -10.50 2.16
N ALA A 17 -3.51 -11.71 2.38
CA ALA A 17 -4.13 -12.98 2.01
C ALA A 17 -4.16 -13.95 3.20
N GLY A 18 -5.15 -14.84 3.21
CA GLY A 18 -5.42 -15.76 4.32
C GLY A 18 -6.44 -15.18 5.30
N CYS A 19 -7.72 -15.36 4.98
CA CYS A 19 -8.82 -15.03 5.89
C CYS A 19 -8.90 -16.03 7.04
N ALA A 20 -8.44 -15.64 8.22
CA ALA A 20 -8.62 -16.45 9.43
C ALA A 20 -9.91 -16.13 10.21
N LYS A 21 -10.56 -14.97 9.97
CA LYS A 21 -11.75 -14.52 10.70
C LYS A 21 -12.72 -13.77 9.77
N ILE A 22 -14.03 -13.95 10.02
CA ILE A 22 -15.12 -13.25 9.31
C ILE A 22 -14.93 -11.73 9.44
N GLY A 23 -14.93 -11.02 8.31
CA GLY A 23 -14.75 -9.56 8.24
C GLY A 23 -13.35 -9.12 7.83
N ASN A 24 -12.32 -9.96 8.02
CA ASN A 24 -10.95 -9.65 7.58
C ASN A 24 -10.82 -9.63 6.05
N ASP A 25 -11.65 -10.39 5.36
CA ASP A 25 -11.82 -10.41 3.90
C ASP A 25 -12.10 -9.02 3.34
N ILE A 26 -12.92 -8.22 4.04
CA ILE A 26 -13.27 -6.87 3.61
C ILE A 26 -12.06 -5.94 3.71
N ILE A 27 -11.28 -6.06 4.80
CA ILE A 27 -10.07 -5.26 5.02
C ILE A 27 -9.01 -5.63 3.98
N CYS A 28 -8.80 -6.94 3.74
CA CYS A 28 -7.87 -7.43 2.72
C CYS A 28 -8.24 -6.93 1.33
N ALA A 29 -9.53 -6.98 0.96
CA ALA A 29 -10.02 -6.48 -0.31
C ALA A 29 -9.80 -4.96 -0.46
N ALA A 30 -10.06 -4.18 0.60
CA ALA A 30 -9.86 -2.74 0.60
C ALA A 30 -8.38 -2.37 0.40
N VAL A 31 -7.46 -3.00 1.13
CA VAL A 31 -6.02 -2.75 0.97
C VAL A 31 -5.55 -3.20 -0.42
N SER A 32 -5.97 -4.37 -0.89
CA SER A 32 -5.59 -4.88 -2.22
C SER A 32 -6.04 -3.94 -3.33
N ALA A 33 -7.27 -3.42 -3.25
CA ALA A 33 -7.80 -2.47 -4.23
C ALA A 33 -7.02 -1.14 -4.21
N LEU A 34 -6.69 -0.61 -3.03
CA LEU A 34 -5.87 0.61 -2.90
C LEU A 34 -4.46 0.42 -3.47
N THR A 35 -3.82 -0.71 -3.17
CA THR A 35 -2.45 -0.98 -3.64
C THR A 35 -2.40 -1.17 -5.16
N GLN A 36 -3.32 -1.95 -5.74
CA GLN A 36 -3.40 -2.09 -7.19
C GLN A 36 -3.80 -0.77 -7.87
N GLY A 37 -4.68 0.01 -7.24
CA GLY A 37 -5.05 1.35 -7.67
C GLY A 37 -3.86 2.31 -7.70
N LEU A 38 -2.98 2.25 -6.71
CA LEU A 38 -1.74 3.03 -6.68
C LEU A 38 -0.82 2.65 -7.85
N VAL A 39 -0.58 1.36 -8.08
CA VAL A 39 0.25 0.88 -9.21
C VAL A 39 -0.30 1.39 -10.54
N HIS A 40 -1.61 1.27 -10.75
CA HIS A 40 -2.24 1.77 -11.98
C HIS A 40 -2.18 3.29 -12.09
N SER A 41 -2.37 4.02 -10.99
CA SER A 41 -2.34 5.49 -10.98
C SER A 41 -0.94 6.03 -11.27
N LEU A 42 0.10 5.43 -10.69
CA LEU A 42 1.50 5.77 -11.00
C LEU A 42 1.75 5.59 -12.51
N LYS A 43 1.40 4.42 -13.07
CA LYS A 43 1.60 4.15 -14.51
C LYS A 43 0.76 5.02 -15.46
N ALA A 44 -0.42 5.46 -15.03
CA ALA A 44 -1.36 6.17 -15.90
C ALA A 44 -1.28 7.70 -15.78
N LEU A 45 -0.83 8.22 -14.64
CA LEU A 45 -0.88 9.65 -14.32
C LEU A 45 0.51 10.28 -14.16
N THR A 46 1.57 9.48 -14.20
CA THR A 46 2.96 9.94 -14.11
C THR A 46 3.84 9.22 -15.13
N ASP A 47 5.04 9.77 -15.35
CA ASP A 47 6.11 9.15 -16.15
C ASP A 47 7.10 8.38 -15.26
N ASP A 48 6.68 8.01 -14.04
CA ASP A 48 7.55 7.34 -13.07
C ASP A 48 7.77 5.86 -13.42
N GLU A 49 9.04 5.46 -13.43
CA GLU A 49 9.42 4.05 -13.62
C GLU A 49 9.26 3.28 -12.30
N ILE A 50 8.40 2.26 -12.33
CA ILE A 50 8.13 1.38 -11.20
C ILE A 50 8.30 -0.10 -11.58
N SER A 51 8.82 -0.90 -10.66
CA SER A 51 8.73 -2.38 -10.69
C SER A 51 7.76 -2.83 -9.61
N TYR A 52 7.01 -3.91 -9.87
CA TYR A 52 6.11 -4.46 -8.86
C TYR A 52 5.99 -5.98 -8.98
N HIS A 53 5.80 -6.61 -7.83
CA HIS A 53 5.49 -8.02 -7.69
C HIS A 53 4.24 -8.18 -6.84
N ILE A 54 3.25 -8.90 -7.36
CA ILE A 54 1.98 -9.17 -6.67
C ILE A 54 1.85 -10.68 -6.55
N ALA A 55 1.84 -11.16 -5.32
CA ALA A 55 1.63 -12.56 -4.96
C ALA A 55 0.60 -12.64 -3.83
N ASP A 56 0.05 -13.85 -3.61
CA ASP A 56 -0.89 -14.08 -2.53
C ASP A 56 -0.24 -13.73 -1.19
N GLY A 57 -0.74 -12.67 -0.56
CA GLY A 57 -0.31 -12.24 0.77
C GLY A 57 0.96 -11.40 0.80
N HIS A 58 1.57 -11.12 -0.36
CA HIS A 58 2.69 -10.19 -0.47
C HIS A 58 2.62 -9.35 -1.76
N ILE A 59 2.65 -8.03 -1.60
CA ILE A 59 2.86 -7.08 -2.70
C ILE A 59 4.13 -6.29 -2.41
N ASP A 60 4.97 -6.15 -3.42
CA ASP A 60 6.14 -5.30 -3.41
C ASP A 60 6.08 -4.35 -4.60
N ILE A 61 6.35 -3.07 -4.34
CA ILE A 61 6.39 -2.01 -5.34
C ILE A 61 7.68 -1.24 -5.09
N GLU A 62 8.58 -1.30 -6.07
CA GLU A 62 9.83 -0.57 -6.04
C GLU A 62 9.74 0.62 -7.00
N TYR A 63 10.27 1.74 -6.54
CA TYR A 63 10.42 2.95 -7.33
C TYR A 63 11.72 3.64 -6.95
N LYS A 64 12.25 4.46 -7.85
CA LYS A 64 13.45 5.27 -7.55
C LYS A 64 13.03 6.61 -6.97
N ASP A 65 13.57 7.70 -7.50
CA ASP A 65 13.09 9.04 -7.20
C ASP A 65 11.78 9.26 -7.96
N LEU A 66 10.66 9.13 -7.25
CA LEU A 66 9.35 9.50 -7.77
C LEU A 66 9.32 10.99 -8.08
N SER A 67 8.61 11.34 -9.15
CA SER A 67 8.18 12.70 -9.43
C SER A 67 7.33 13.24 -8.28
N GLU A 68 7.15 14.56 -8.23
CA GLU A 68 6.25 15.20 -7.26
C GLU A 68 4.83 14.61 -7.32
N LYS A 69 4.34 14.29 -8.52
CA LYS A 69 3.05 13.63 -8.71
C LYS A 69 3.05 12.19 -8.19
N GLY A 70 4.15 11.46 -8.40
CA GLY A 70 4.32 10.11 -7.87
C GLY A 70 4.31 10.09 -6.34
N CYS A 71 5.06 11.00 -5.71
CA CYS A 71 5.04 11.19 -4.27
C CYS A 71 3.62 11.53 -3.77
N PHE A 72 2.93 12.46 -4.44
CA PHE A 72 1.55 12.82 -4.10
C PHE A 72 0.58 11.63 -4.12
N LEU A 73 0.71 10.74 -5.11
CA LEU A 73 -0.11 9.52 -5.17
C LEU A 73 0.22 8.54 -4.04
N VAL A 74 1.50 8.39 -3.70
CA VAL A 74 1.95 7.57 -2.57
C VAL A 74 1.45 8.13 -1.23
N ASP A 75 1.45 9.45 -1.06
CA ASP A 75 0.91 10.12 0.13
C ASP A 75 -0.60 9.93 0.24
N SER A 76 -1.32 10.06 -0.88
CA SER A 76 -2.75 9.79 -0.94
C SER A 76 -3.07 8.34 -0.56
N PHE A 77 -2.28 7.38 -1.05
CA PHE A 77 -2.39 5.98 -0.65
C PHE A 77 -2.12 5.79 0.85
N PHE A 78 -1.06 6.40 1.40
CA PHE A 78 -0.71 6.29 2.81
C PHE A 78 -1.83 6.80 3.73
N ILE A 79 -2.46 7.92 3.37
CA ILE A 79 -3.61 8.46 4.09
C ILE A 79 -4.76 7.45 4.08
N ALA A 80 -5.12 6.91 2.91
CA ALA A 80 -6.22 5.97 2.79
C ALA A 80 -6.03 4.70 3.63
N VAL A 81 -4.83 4.10 3.62
CA VAL A 81 -4.55 2.90 4.43
C VAL A 81 -4.42 3.22 5.92
N SER A 82 -3.96 4.43 6.27
CA SER A 82 -3.95 4.90 7.66
C SER A 82 -5.36 5.09 8.20
N ASP A 83 -6.32 5.52 7.38
CA ASP A 83 -7.72 5.64 7.78
C ASP A 83 -8.39 4.27 7.96
N ILE A 84 -8.01 3.26 7.16
CA ILE A 84 -8.39 1.86 7.42
C ILE A 84 -7.84 1.41 8.79
N GLN A 85 -6.55 1.64 9.07
CA GLN A 85 -5.97 1.33 10.37
C GLN A 85 -6.71 2.03 11.52
N ARG A 86 -7.02 3.32 11.39
CA ARG A 86 -7.76 4.07 12.42
C ARG A 86 -9.15 3.54 12.67
N THR A 87 -9.82 3.07 11.61
CA THR A 87 -11.19 2.58 11.67
C THR A 87 -11.26 1.19 12.30
N TYR A 88 -10.34 0.30 11.95
CA TYR A 88 -10.40 -1.11 12.34
C TYR A 88 -9.46 -1.49 13.49
N GLY A 89 -8.39 -0.74 13.72
CA GLY A 89 -7.40 -1.01 14.77
C GLY A 89 -6.07 -1.58 14.26
N THR A 90 -5.03 -1.40 15.05
CA THR A 90 -3.65 -1.82 14.73
C THR A 90 -3.45 -3.33 14.79
N GLU A 91 -4.41 -4.07 15.37
CA GLU A 91 -4.43 -5.53 15.32
C GLU A 91 -4.79 -6.09 13.94
N TYR A 92 -5.40 -5.27 13.07
CA TYR A 92 -5.75 -5.65 11.70
C TYR A 92 -4.81 -5.05 10.67
N VAL A 93 -4.50 -3.76 10.74
CA VAL A 93 -3.66 -3.06 9.76
C VAL A 93 -2.61 -2.22 10.48
N GLN A 94 -1.36 -2.30 10.02
CA GLN A 94 -0.28 -1.42 10.46
C GLN A 94 0.37 -0.76 9.26
N ALA A 95 0.24 0.56 9.15
CA ALA A 95 0.85 1.39 8.13
C ALA A 95 1.99 2.20 8.75
N THR A 96 3.19 2.04 8.19
CA THR A 96 4.38 2.80 8.62
C THR A 96 5.05 3.44 7.42
N ALA A 97 5.52 4.67 7.60
CA ALA A 97 6.31 5.40 6.62
C ALA A 97 7.64 5.79 7.28
N ALA A 98 8.76 5.55 6.60
CA ALA A 98 10.08 5.96 7.09
C ALA A 98 10.21 7.49 7.12
N ASP A 99 10.88 8.02 8.15
CA ASP A 99 11.16 9.45 8.30
C ASP A 99 11.92 10.01 7.09
N GLY A 100 11.52 11.19 6.62
CA GLY A 100 12.15 11.86 5.47
C GLY A 100 11.60 11.44 4.10
N ARG A 101 10.41 10.85 4.08
CA ARG A 101 9.46 11.01 2.97
C ARG A 101 8.88 12.42 2.99
#